data_AF-A0A2G6TN80-F1
#
_entry.id   AF-A0A2G6TN80-F1
#
_cell.length_a   1.000
_cell.length_b   1.000
_cell.length_c   1.000
_cell.angle_alpha   90.00
_cell.angle_beta   90.00
_cell.angle_gamma   90.00
#
_symmetry.space_group_name_H-M   'P 1'
#
loop_
_entity.id
_entity.type
_entity.pdbx_description
1 polymer ?
#
loop_
_entity_poly.entity_id
_entity_poly.type
_entity_poly.pdbx_seq_one_letter_code
_entity_poly.pdbx_strand_id
1 'polypeptide(L)'
;MTSRKNTAGAAVQAQPLPLRPPAARPSDWPSAWQAMHVCLVVIEGRLVTLAEVCGKKPDRKARQFDVECAVELALAHIRRMRADPPDSHQAFEQQWHLASCVIELADGAYRFPRSRYGRLLKRTRWHFDLLRDLVERVEWQHRRG
;
A
#
# COMPACT_ATOMS: atom_id res chain seq x y z
N MET A 1 -62.90 57.08 -2.14
CA MET A 1 -63.12 56.33 -0.88
C MET A 1 -63.45 54.88 -1.25
N THR A 2 -62.98 53.93 -0.41
CA THR A 2 -63.16 52.45 -0.42
C THR A 2 -62.51 51.70 -1.60
N SER A 3 -61.34 51.05 -1.48
CA SER A 3 -60.87 49.98 -0.57
C SER A 3 -61.61 48.64 -0.72
N ARG A 4 -60.95 47.68 -1.39
CA ARG A 4 -61.01 46.21 -1.20
C ARG A 4 -59.83 45.61 -1.99
N LYS A 5 -58.68 45.39 -1.36
CA LYS A 5 -58.21 44.07 -0.87
C LYS A 5 -58.56 42.94 -1.83
N ASN A 6 -57.56 42.41 -2.53
CA ASN A 6 -57.45 40.98 -2.78
C ASN A 6 -55.98 40.58 -2.87
N THR A 7 -55.59 39.91 -1.78
CA THR A 7 -54.37 39.19 -1.48
C THR A 7 -54.12 38.13 -2.56
N ALA A 8 -53.06 38.27 -3.36
CA ALA A 8 -52.49 37.16 -4.09
C ALA A 8 -51.30 36.63 -3.27
N GLY A 9 -51.59 35.67 -2.39
CA GLY A 9 -50.56 34.91 -1.70
C GLY A 9 -49.72 34.17 -2.73
N ALA A 10 -48.41 34.45 -2.76
CA ALA A 10 -47.45 33.67 -3.50
C ALA A 10 -47.46 32.24 -2.96
N ALA A 11 -48.09 31.32 -3.69
CA ALA A 11 -47.93 29.90 -3.47
C ALA A 11 -46.50 29.53 -3.89
N VAL A 12 -45.58 29.57 -2.94
CA VAL A 12 -44.25 28.95 -3.10
C VAL A 12 -44.51 27.46 -3.25
N GLN A 13 -44.45 26.96 -4.50
CA GLN A 13 -44.41 25.53 -4.74
C GLN A 13 -43.17 25.00 -4.03
N ALA A 14 -43.37 24.23 -2.96
CA ALA A 14 -42.32 23.43 -2.37
C ALA A 14 -41.85 22.47 -3.45
N GLN A 15 -40.67 22.72 -4.02
CA GLN A 15 -40.00 21.75 -4.86
C GLN A 15 -39.89 20.45 -4.06
N PRO A 16 -40.29 19.29 -4.61
CA PRO A 16 -39.99 18.03 -3.98
C PRO A 16 -38.47 17.96 -3.81
N LEU A 17 -38.01 17.75 -2.58
CA LEU A 17 -36.61 17.42 -2.34
C LEU A 17 -36.22 16.31 -3.32
N PRO A 18 -35.09 16.41 -4.03
CA PRO A 18 -34.65 15.35 -4.91
C PRO A 18 -34.63 14.05 -4.11
N LEU A 19 -35.34 13.04 -4.60
CA LEU A 19 -35.35 11.71 -4.02
C LEU A 19 -33.90 11.33 -3.76
N ARG A 20 -33.57 11.16 -2.48
CA ARG A 20 -32.29 10.63 -2.03
C ARG A 20 -32.03 9.38 -2.87
N PRO A 21 -30.95 9.29 -3.66
CA PRO A 21 -30.70 8.09 -4.46
C PRO A 21 -30.71 6.87 -3.52
N PRO A 22 -31.50 5.81 -3.80
CA PRO A 22 -31.51 4.65 -2.94
C PRO A 22 -30.16 3.91 -3.03
N ALA A 23 -29.58 3.69 -1.85
CA ALA A 23 -28.46 2.83 -1.45
C ALA A 23 -27.29 2.63 -2.43
N ALA A 24 -26.20 3.36 -2.19
CA ALA A 24 -24.86 2.81 -2.39
C ALA A 24 -24.10 2.90 -1.07
N ARG A 25 -23.82 1.77 -0.44
CA ARG A 25 -22.58 1.62 0.33
C ARG A 25 -21.93 0.28 -0.01
N PRO A 26 -21.36 0.12 -1.22
CA PRO A 26 -20.10 -0.62 -1.26
C PRO A 26 -19.18 0.04 -0.22
N SER A 27 -18.57 -0.75 0.65
CA SER A 27 -17.61 -0.25 1.64
C SER A 27 -16.70 0.81 0.99
N ASP A 28 -16.61 2.01 1.57
CA ASP A 28 -15.67 3.05 1.09
C ASP A 28 -14.20 2.59 1.20
N TRP A 29 -13.95 1.42 1.80
CA TRP A 29 -12.65 0.81 1.89
C TRP A 29 -12.22 0.15 0.57
N PRO A 30 -10.92 0.24 0.21
CA PRO A 30 -10.39 -0.49 -0.93
C PRO A 30 -10.58 -2.00 -0.75
N SER A 31 -10.64 -2.75 -1.84
CA SER A 31 -10.63 -4.22 -1.78
C SER A 31 -9.29 -4.75 -1.27
N ALA A 32 -9.27 -5.97 -0.74
CA ALA A 32 -8.02 -6.65 -0.37
C ALA A 32 -7.05 -6.70 -1.55
N TRP A 33 -7.56 -6.96 -2.76
CA TRP A 33 -6.76 -6.95 -3.98
C TRP A 33 -6.11 -5.58 -4.27
N GLN A 34 -6.87 -4.48 -4.12
CA GLN A 34 -6.32 -3.14 -4.27
C GLN A 34 -5.23 -2.85 -3.23
N ALA A 35 -5.42 -3.28 -1.98
CA ALA A 35 -4.43 -3.13 -0.92
C ALA A 35 -3.15 -3.92 -1.23
N MET A 36 -3.27 -5.19 -1.59
CA MET A 36 -2.13 -6.04 -1.99
C MET A 36 -1.36 -5.44 -3.16
N HIS A 37 -2.08 -4.94 -4.18
CA HIS A 37 -1.45 -4.30 -5.34
C HIS A 37 -0.64 -3.05 -4.95
N VAL A 38 -1.20 -2.18 -4.11
CA VAL A 38 -0.48 -1.01 -3.59
C VAL A 38 0.78 -1.42 -2.83
N CYS A 39 0.69 -2.48 -2.00
CA CYS A 39 1.85 -2.99 -1.26
C CYS A 39 2.99 -3.40 -2.20
N LEU A 40 2.67 -4.14 -3.27
CA LEU A 40 3.66 -4.56 -4.26
C LEU A 40 4.32 -3.39 -5.00
N VAL A 41 3.53 -2.41 -5.43
CA VAL A 41 4.05 -1.21 -6.14
C VAL A 41 4.98 -0.41 -5.22
N VAL A 42 4.55 -0.16 -3.98
CA VAL A 42 5.31 0.62 -3.02
C VAL A 42 6.63 -0.07 -2.67
N ILE A 43 6.59 -1.38 -2.39
CA ILE A 43 7.79 -2.09 -1.96
C ILE A 43 8.78 -2.29 -3.10
N GLU A 44 8.30 -2.53 -4.34
CA GLU A 44 9.18 -2.59 -5.50
C GLU A 44 9.98 -1.29 -5.66
N GLY A 45 9.34 -0.13 -5.61
CA GLY A 45 10.02 1.16 -5.75
C GLY A 45 11.11 1.37 -4.68
N ARG A 46 10.88 0.88 -3.46
CA ARG A 46 11.87 0.91 -2.38
C ARG A 46 13.04 -0.02 -2.62
N LEU A 47 12.78 -1.22 -3.12
CA LEU A 47 13.79 -2.21 -3.45
C LEU A 47 14.65 -1.77 -4.65
N VAL A 48 14.04 -1.16 -5.67
CA VAL A 48 14.76 -0.50 -6.78
C VAL A 48 15.70 0.57 -6.25
N THR A 49 15.20 1.47 -5.39
CA THR A 49 16.02 2.52 -4.76
C THR A 49 17.19 1.92 -3.98
N LEU A 50 16.98 0.82 -3.24
CA LEU A 50 18.06 0.14 -2.53
C LEU A 50 19.13 -0.41 -3.48
N ALA A 51 18.72 -1.13 -4.53
CA ALA A 51 19.64 -1.71 -5.50
C ALA A 51 20.50 -0.63 -6.18
N GLU A 52 19.89 0.49 -6.60
CA GLU A 52 20.60 1.60 -7.24
C GLU A 52 21.63 2.30 -6.34
N VAL A 53 21.33 2.42 -5.04
CA VAL A 53 22.25 3.05 -4.08
C VAL A 53 23.50 2.20 -3.86
N CYS A 54 23.41 0.88 -4.01
CA CYS A 54 24.53 -0.04 -3.86
C CYS A 54 25.46 -0.10 -5.07
N GLY A 55 24.94 0.11 -6.28
CA GLY A 55 25.69 0.04 -7.55
C GLY A 55 26.92 0.96 -7.67
N LYS A 56 27.12 1.92 -6.75
CA LYS A 56 28.10 3.01 -6.87
C LYS A 56 29.45 2.78 -6.17
N LYS A 57 29.74 1.59 -5.62
CA LYS A 57 31.02 1.35 -4.91
C LYS A 57 31.89 0.28 -5.59
N PRO A 58 33.13 0.60 -5.98
CA PRO A 58 34.03 -0.32 -6.68
C PRO A 58 34.81 -1.29 -5.76
N ASP A 59 34.89 -1.04 -4.45
CA ASP A 59 35.68 -1.87 -3.51
C ASP A 59 34.77 -2.61 -2.50
N ARG A 60 34.02 -3.61 -3.01
CA ARG A 60 32.98 -4.32 -2.24
C ARG A 60 33.58 -5.51 -1.50
N LYS A 61 33.27 -5.63 -0.21
CA LYS A 61 33.58 -6.82 0.60
C LYS A 61 32.52 -7.91 0.37
N ALA A 62 32.90 -9.19 0.45
CA ALA A 62 32.02 -10.34 0.21
C ALA A 62 30.66 -10.27 0.96
N ARG A 63 30.66 -9.93 2.25
CA ARG A 63 29.39 -9.78 3.01
C ARG A 63 28.49 -8.64 2.53
N GLN A 64 29.06 -7.61 1.90
CA GLN A 64 28.27 -6.54 1.31
C GLN A 64 27.62 -7.01 -0.01
N PHE A 65 28.32 -7.87 -0.76
CA PHE A 65 27.77 -8.53 -1.93
C PHE A 65 26.57 -9.43 -1.56
N ASP A 66 26.65 -10.21 -0.48
CA ASP A 66 25.53 -11.06 -0.03
C ASP A 66 24.26 -10.24 0.31
N VAL A 67 24.44 -9.08 0.96
CA VAL A 67 23.34 -8.15 1.27
C VAL A 67 22.72 -7.57 -0.01
N GLU A 68 23.56 -7.25 -1.00
CA GLU A 68 23.10 -6.76 -2.30
C GLU A 68 22.33 -7.84 -3.06
N CYS A 69 22.83 -9.08 -3.11
CA CYS A 69 22.14 -10.22 -3.69
C CYS A 69 20.81 -10.50 -2.99
N ALA A 70 20.73 -10.37 -1.67
CA ALA A 70 19.48 -10.51 -0.93
C ALA A 70 18.45 -9.43 -1.36
N VAL A 71 18.87 -8.17 -1.50
CA VAL A 71 17.97 -7.11 -1.99
C VAL A 71 17.52 -7.36 -3.42
N GLU A 72 18.41 -7.80 -4.30
CA GLU A 72 18.06 -8.16 -5.69
C GLU A 72 17.11 -9.35 -5.76
N LEU A 73 17.32 -10.37 -4.91
CA LEU A 73 16.43 -11.52 -4.78
C LEU A 73 15.03 -11.12 -4.33
N ALA A 74 14.94 -10.28 -3.29
CA ALA A 74 13.65 -9.74 -2.84
C ALA A 74 12.97 -8.90 -3.95
N LEU A 75 13.72 -8.08 -4.69
CA LEU A 75 13.20 -7.30 -5.81
C LEU A 75 12.66 -8.19 -6.93
N ALA A 76 13.42 -9.23 -7.33
CA ALA A 76 12.99 -10.19 -8.33
C ALA A 76 11.72 -10.93 -7.90
N HIS A 77 11.64 -11.32 -6.62
CA HIS A 77 10.46 -11.96 -6.04
C HIS A 77 9.21 -11.06 -6.10
N ILE A 78 9.33 -9.80 -5.68
CA ILE A 78 8.21 -8.84 -5.74
C ILE A 78 7.77 -8.58 -7.18
N ARG A 79 8.72 -8.46 -8.12
CA ARG A 79 8.40 -8.32 -9.56
C ARG A 79 7.65 -9.52 -10.10
N ARG A 80 8.03 -10.73 -9.68
CA ARG A 80 7.30 -11.95 -10.01
C ARG A 80 5.89 -11.91 -9.46
N MET A 81 5.70 -11.57 -8.18
CA MET A 81 4.38 -11.40 -7.58
C MET A 81 3.53 -10.31 -8.27
N ARG A 82 4.15 -9.29 -8.89
CA ARG A 82 3.40 -8.29 -9.66
C ARG A 82 2.98 -8.79 -11.04
N ALA A 83 3.85 -9.57 -11.69
CA ALA A 83 3.57 -10.16 -12.99
C ALA A 83 2.52 -11.27 -12.90
N ASP A 84 2.53 -12.00 -11.78
CA ASP A 84 1.61 -13.09 -11.45
C ASP A 84 1.07 -12.89 -10.02
N PRO A 85 0.05 -12.01 -9.85
CA PRO A 85 -0.51 -11.69 -8.55
C PRO A 85 -1.13 -12.92 -7.85
N PRO A 86 -0.90 -13.11 -6.54
CA PRO A 86 -1.55 -14.17 -5.79
C PRO A 86 -3.09 -14.07 -5.83
N ASP A 87 -3.75 -15.20 -6.07
CA ASP A 87 -5.22 -15.30 -6.20
C ASP A 87 -5.97 -15.14 -4.87
N SER A 88 -5.27 -15.18 -3.74
CA SER A 88 -5.85 -15.08 -2.41
C SER A 88 -4.97 -14.30 -1.45
N HIS A 89 -5.59 -13.76 -0.40
CA HIS A 89 -4.88 -13.06 0.67
C HIS A 89 -3.85 -13.98 1.36
N GLN A 90 -4.20 -15.23 1.65
CA GLN A 90 -3.28 -16.19 2.28
C GLN A 90 -2.05 -16.47 1.40
N ALA A 91 -2.24 -16.64 0.08
CA ALA A 91 -1.13 -16.82 -0.84
C ALA A 91 -0.24 -15.57 -0.90
N PHE A 92 -0.84 -14.39 -0.88
CA PHE A 92 -0.10 -13.13 -0.78
C PHE A 92 0.72 -13.03 0.50
N GLU A 93 0.14 -13.28 1.66
CA GLU A 93 0.83 -13.23 2.96
C GLU A 93 2.06 -14.14 2.98
N GLN A 94 1.94 -15.37 2.47
CA GLN A 94 3.05 -16.32 2.39
C GLN A 94 4.19 -15.78 1.51
N GLN A 95 3.86 -15.33 0.29
CA GLN A 95 4.86 -14.83 -0.65
C GLN A 95 5.49 -13.50 -0.17
N TRP A 96 4.69 -12.66 0.46
CA TRP A 96 5.13 -11.42 1.10
C TRP A 96 6.10 -11.70 2.26
N HIS A 97 5.78 -12.69 3.09
CA HIS A 97 6.62 -13.10 4.21
C HIS A 97 8.00 -13.55 3.72
N LEU A 98 8.08 -14.35 2.66
CA LEU A 98 9.36 -14.78 2.07
C LEU A 98 10.23 -13.58 1.67
N ALA A 99 9.69 -12.60 0.94
CA ALA A 99 10.43 -11.39 0.58
C ALA A 99 10.85 -10.57 1.81
N SER A 100 9.97 -10.48 2.82
CA SER A 100 10.26 -9.76 4.05
C SER A 100 11.43 -10.37 4.83
N CYS A 101 11.50 -11.71 4.92
CA CYS A 101 12.58 -12.43 5.60
C CYS A 101 13.92 -12.20 4.93
N VAL A 102 13.97 -12.16 3.59
CA VAL A 102 15.20 -11.87 2.85
C VAL A 102 15.75 -10.49 3.22
N ILE A 103 14.87 -9.48 3.32
CA ILE A 103 15.27 -8.12 3.72
C ILE A 103 15.62 -8.03 5.20
N GLU A 104 14.95 -8.78 6.07
CA GLU A 104 15.32 -8.86 7.48
C GLU A 104 16.72 -9.47 7.67
N LEU A 105 17.04 -10.55 6.96
CA LEU A 105 18.37 -11.16 6.97
C LEU A 105 19.42 -10.19 6.43
N ALA A 106 19.12 -9.47 5.34
CA ALA A 106 19.99 -8.45 4.79
C ALA A 106 20.28 -7.32 5.79
N ASP A 107 19.24 -6.81 6.48
CA ASP A 107 19.36 -5.78 7.51
C ASP A 107 20.22 -6.25 8.69
N GLY A 108 20.02 -7.48 9.15
CA GLY A 108 20.80 -8.10 10.23
C GLY A 108 22.26 -8.37 9.86
N ALA A 109 22.53 -8.71 8.59
CA ALA A 109 23.88 -8.99 8.10
C ALA A 109 24.69 -7.73 7.77
N TYR A 110 24.03 -6.59 7.54
CA TYR A 110 24.69 -5.39 7.06
C TYR A 110 25.53 -4.68 8.14
N ARG A 111 26.83 -4.57 7.90
CA ARG A 111 27.82 -4.08 8.88
C ARG A 111 27.69 -2.59 9.25
N PHE A 112 27.03 -1.77 8.44
CA PHE A 112 27.03 -0.31 8.61
C PHE A 112 25.62 0.27 8.76
N PRO A 113 24.86 -0.06 9.82
CA PRO A 113 23.45 0.31 9.95
C PRO A 113 23.21 1.84 9.94
N ARG A 114 24.22 2.63 10.33
CA ARG A 114 24.17 4.11 10.30
C ARG A 114 24.56 4.71 8.94
N SER A 115 24.95 3.93 7.94
CA SER A 115 25.21 4.44 6.60
C SER A 115 23.90 4.86 5.92
N ARG A 116 23.97 5.63 4.82
CA ARG A 116 22.79 5.94 4.00
C ARG A 116 22.05 4.67 3.58
N TYR A 117 22.80 3.65 3.15
CA TYR A 117 22.23 2.37 2.73
C TYR A 117 21.63 1.60 3.91
N GLY A 118 22.32 1.50 5.04
CA GLY A 118 21.81 0.81 6.23
C GLY A 118 20.50 1.42 6.74
N ARG A 119 20.38 2.76 6.73
CA ARG A 119 19.12 3.44 7.07
C ARG A 119 18.01 3.17 6.06
N LEU A 120 18.33 3.11 4.77
CA LEU A 120 17.35 2.76 3.73
C LEU A 120 16.88 1.31 3.89
N LEU A 121 17.81 0.39 4.17
CA LEU A 121 17.52 -1.03 4.33
C LEU A 121 16.59 -1.26 5.52
N LYS A 122 16.92 -0.68 6.68
CA LYS A 122 16.06 -0.69 7.87
C LYS A 122 14.68 -0.08 7.59
N ARG A 123 14.63 1.01 6.83
CA ARG A 123 13.35 1.65 6.46
C ARG A 123 12.54 0.74 5.53
N THR A 124 13.16 0.07 4.56
CA THR A 124 12.47 -0.86 3.67
C THR A 124 11.90 -2.05 4.44
N ARG A 125 12.67 -2.62 5.38
CA ARG A 125 12.17 -3.64 6.32
C ARG A 125 10.90 -3.17 7.04
N TRP A 126 10.93 -1.98 7.65
CA TRP A 126 9.76 -1.44 8.33
C TRP A 126 8.54 -1.25 7.40
N HIS A 127 8.75 -0.98 6.11
CA HIS A 127 7.65 -0.91 5.16
C HIS A 127 7.03 -2.26 4.86
N PHE A 128 7.78 -3.37 4.93
CA PHE A 128 7.19 -4.70 4.82
C PHE A 128 6.15 -4.95 5.92
N ASP A 129 6.48 -4.58 7.16
CA ASP A 129 5.57 -4.71 8.30
C ASP A 129 4.34 -3.79 8.15
N LEU A 130 4.57 -2.50 7.89
CA LEU A 130 3.48 -1.53 7.74
C LEU A 130 2.48 -1.91 6.64
N LEU A 131 2.98 -2.38 5.50
CA LEU A 131 2.15 -2.73 4.35
C LEU A 131 1.40 -4.04 4.58
N ARG A 132 1.97 -5.01 5.32
CA ARG A 132 1.21 -6.19 5.79
C ARG A 132 0.04 -5.75 6.66
N ASP A 133 0.29 -4.90 7.66
CA ASP A 133 -0.73 -4.41 8.59
C ASP A 133 -1.85 -3.63 7.84
N LEU A 134 -1.51 -2.95 6.74
CA LEU A 134 -2.49 -2.30 5.86
C LEU A 134 -3.45 -3.31 5.22
N VAL A 135 -2.93 -4.41 4.63
CA VAL A 135 -3.77 -5.44 4.00
C VAL A 135 -4.65 -6.12 5.04
N GLU A 136 -4.09 -6.50 6.19
CA GLU A 136 -4.83 -7.09 7.30
C GLU A 136 -5.97 -6.18 7.78
N ARG A 137 -5.71 -4.87 7.86
CA ARG A 137 -6.73 -3.89 8.26
C ARG A 137 -7.85 -3.78 7.22
N VAL A 138 -7.53 -3.80 5.93
CA VAL A 138 -8.52 -3.76 4.85
C VAL A 138 -9.40 -5.02 4.88
N GLU A 139 -8.79 -6.19 5.00
CA GLU A 139 -9.50 -7.48 5.15
C GLU A 139 -10.44 -7.50 6.35
N TRP A 140 -9.96 -6.99 7.49
CA TRP A 140 -10.77 -6.92 8.70
C TRP A 140 -12.00 -6.02 8.55
N GLN A 141 -11.91 -4.93 7.80
CA GLN A 141 -13.04 -4.04 7.54
C GLN A 141 -14.08 -4.71 6.64
N HIS A 142 -13.64 -5.43 5.61
CA HIS A 142 -14.55 -6.19 4.74
C HIS A 142 -15.26 -7.34 5.45
N ARG A 143 -14.65 -7.94 6.48
CA ARG A 143 -15.33 -8.96 7.31
C ARG A 143 -16.37 -8.39 8.28
N ARG A 144 -16.37 -7.08 8.52
CA ARG A 144 -17.25 -6.41 9.50
C ARG A 144 -18.44 -5.67 8.87
N GLY A 145 -18.34 -5.29 7.61
CA GLY A 145 -19.43 -4.68 6.83
C GLY A 145 -20.35 -5.74 6.25
#